data_AF-A0A372NNC2-F1
#
_entry.id   AF-A0A372NNC2-F1
#
_cell.length_a   1.000
_cell.length_b   1.000
_cell.length_c   1.000
_cell.angle_alpha   90.00
_cell.angle_beta   90.00
_cell.angle_gamma   90.00
#
_symmetry.space_group_name_H-M   'P 1'
#
loop_
_entity.id
_entity.type
_entity.pdbx_description
1 polymer ?
#
loop_
_entity_poly.entity_id
_entity_poly.type
_entity_poly.pdbx_seq_one_letter_code
_entity_poly.pdbx_strand_id
1 'polypeptide(L)'
;MERFDLHIKYNKQDLALEVKEYLHHSHQRCKIEVYQDNKLLVSFNPDDHETLSLCQNPGALDNKLVHLIADKIEEKIDWLG
;
A
#
# COMPACT_ATOMS: atom_id res chain seq x y z
N MET A 1 -4.41 -1.52 -14.17
CA MET A 1 -3.55 -0.98 -13.09
C MET A 1 -4.22 0.29 -12.66
N GLU A 2 -4.81 0.28 -11.48
CA GLU A 2 -5.40 1.47 -10.88
C GLU A 2 -4.35 2.20 -10.06
N ARG A 3 -4.53 3.51 -9.92
CA ARG A 3 -3.66 4.36 -9.12
C ARG A 3 -4.47 5.41 -8.41
N PHE A 4 -4.10 5.70 -7.17
CA PHE A 4 -4.70 6.77 -6.40
C PHE A 4 -3.69 7.37 -5.42
N ASP A 5 -3.93 8.63 -5.07
CA ASP A 5 -3.14 9.32 -4.07
C ASP A 5 -3.72 9.09 -2.67
N LEU A 6 -2.82 8.91 -1.72
CA LEU A 6 -3.13 8.72 -0.31
C LEU A 6 -2.36 9.76 0.52
N HIS A 7 -3.09 10.53 1.30
CA HIS A 7 -2.52 11.50 2.23
C HIS A 7 -2.66 10.99 3.66
N ILE A 8 -1.55 10.79 4.36
CA ILE A 8 -1.53 10.29 5.74
C ILE A 8 -0.87 11.31 6.66
N LYS A 9 -1.50 11.57 7.79
CA LYS A 9 -0.89 12.31 8.90
C LYS A 9 -0.27 11.34 9.90
N TYR A 10 1.05 11.35 10.02
CA TYR A 10 1.78 10.52 10.97
C TYR A 10 2.86 11.34 11.68
N ASN A 11 2.89 11.30 13.02
CA ASN A 11 3.87 12.04 13.84
C ASN A 11 4.05 13.53 13.44
N LYS A 12 2.93 14.23 13.16
CA LYS A 12 2.90 15.64 12.72
C LYS A 12 3.50 15.91 11.32
N GLN A 13 3.73 14.87 10.53
CA GLN A 13 4.12 14.96 9.13
C GLN A 13 2.95 14.56 8.24
N ASP A 14 2.77 15.31 7.15
CA ASP A 14 1.84 14.96 6.07
C ASP A 14 2.63 14.19 5.00
N LEU A 15 2.28 12.92 4.80
CA LEU A 15 2.87 12.04 3.80
C LEU A 15 1.94 12.02 2.58
N ALA A 16 2.44 12.46 1.43
CA ALA A 16 1.78 12.28 0.14
C ALA A 16 2.33 11.01 -0.51
N LEU A 17 1.46 10.02 -0.67
CA LEU A 17 1.80 8.68 -1.14
C LEU A 17 1.04 8.38 -2.43
N GLU A 18 1.71 7.77 -3.40
CA GLU A 18 1.09 7.24 -4.62
C GLU A 18 0.92 5.73 -4.45
N VAL A 19 -0.32 5.22 -4.54
CA VAL A 19 -0.63 3.80 -4.46
C VAL A 19 -0.89 3.27 -5.86
N LYS A 20 -0.27 2.14 -6.21
CA LYS A 20 -0.44 1.45 -7.49
C LYS A 20 -0.96 0.04 -7.24
N GLU A 21 -2.07 -0.30 -7.87
CA GLU A 21 -2.63 -1.65 -7.83
C GLU A 21 -2.43 -2.37 -9.17
N TYR A 22 -1.89 -3.59 -9.10
CA TYR A 22 -1.65 -4.46 -10.24
C TYR A 22 -2.67 -5.60 -10.28
N LEU A 23 -3.39 -5.72 -11.40
CA LEU A 23 -4.39 -6.78 -11.60
C LEU A 23 -3.75 -8.17 -11.78
N HIS A 24 -4.54 -9.19 -11.42
CA HIS A 24 -4.25 -10.56 -11.01
C HIS A 24 -3.46 -11.51 -11.95
N HIS A 25 -2.60 -11.03 -12.85
CA HIS A 25 -1.93 -11.90 -13.84
C HIS A 25 -0.43 -12.11 -13.64
N SER A 26 0.17 -11.60 -12.57
CA SER A 26 1.60 -11.82 -12.30
C SER A 26 1.81 -12.37 -10.90
N HIS A 27 2.02 -13.69 -10.80
CA HIS A 27 2.37 -14.39 -9.56
C HIS A 27 3.75 -13.97 -8.98
N GLN A 28 4.44 -13.01 -9.59
CA GLN A 28 5.81 -12.60 -9.24
C GLN A 28 5.93 -11.18 -8.69
N ARG A 29 4.83 -10.41 -8.58
CA ARG A 29 4.87 -9.02 -8.09
C ARG A 29 3.87 -8.81 -6.97
N CYS A 30 4.21 -7.96 -6.00
CA CYS A 30 3.27 -7.54 -4.97
C CYS A 30 2.08 -6.83 -5.64
N LYS A 31 0.86 -7.12 -5.19
CA LYS A 31 -0.38 -6.62 -5.81
C LYS A 31 -0.49 -5.10 -5.67
N ILE A 32 -0.06 -4.57 -4.53
CA ILE A 32 -0.14 -3.15 -4.21
C ILE A 32 1.25 -2.62 -3.87
N GLU A 33 1.61 -1.50 -4.46
CA GLU A 33 2.87 -0.82 -4.21
C GLU A 33 2.62 0.65 -3.83
N VAL A 34 3.34 1.13 -2.83
CA VAL A 34 3.19 2.48 -2.28
C VAL A 34 4.50 3.25 -2.45
N TYR A 35 4.39 4.42 -3.07
CA TYR A 35 5.49 5.26 -3.45
C TYR A 35 5.43 6.63 -2.77
N GLN A 36 6.60 7.23 -2.53
CA GLN A 36 6.76 8.65 -2.20
C GLN A 36 7.90 9.20 -3.03
N ASP A 37 7.70 10.32 -3.73
CA ASP A 37 8.71 10.93 -4.60
C ASP A 37 9.36 9.92 -5.58
N ASN A 38 8.54 9.09 -6.22
CA ASN A 38 8.93 7.99 -7.10
C ASN A 38 9.79 6.87 -6.47
N LYS A 39 9.93 6.84 -5.14
CA LYS A 39 10.62 5.77 -4.41
C LYS A 39 9.61 4.79 -3.82
N LEU A 40 9.81 3.50 -4.07
CA LEU A 40 9.02 2.45 -3.43
C LEU A 40 9.32 2.45 -1.93
N LEU A 41 8.28 2.64 -1.11
CA LEU A 41 8.41 2.61 0.35
C LEU A 41 8.00 1.27 0.92
N VAL A 42 6.84 0.77 0.49
CA VAL A 42 6.24 -0.46 1.00
C VAL A 42 5.33 -1.06 -0.07
N SER A 43 5.16 -2.37 -0.03
CA SER A 43 4.23 -3.09 -0.91
C SER A 43 3.48 -4.17 -0.13
N PHE A 44 2.28 -4.50 -0.61
CA PHE A 44 1.35 -5.40 0.05
C PHE A 44 0.80 -6.44 -0.92
N ASN A 45 0.39 -7.57 -0.36
CA ASN A 45 -0.46 -8.55 -1.01
C ASN A 45 -1.71 -8.76 -0.15
N PRO A 46 -2.91 -8.86 -0.75
CA PRO A 46 -4.04 -9.39 -0.03
C PRO A 46 -3.74 -10.84 0.36
N ASP A 47 -4.07 -11.19 1.59
CA ASP A 47 -4.10 -12.58 2.05
C ASP A 47 -5.43 -13.25 1.66
N ASP A 48 -5.61 -14.49 2.11
CA ASP A 48 -6.81 -15.28 1.85
C ASP A 48 -8.10 -14.68 2.48
N HIS A 49 -7.95 -13.66 3.34
CA HIS A 49 -9.02 -12.92 3.98
C HIS A 49 -9.19 -11.50 3.40
N GLU A 50 -8.60 -11.23 2.22
CA GLU A 50 -8.62 -9.92 1.56
C GLU A 50 -7.99 -8.80 2.41
N THR A 51 -7.16 -9.16 3.39
CA THR A 51 -6.44 -8.21 4.24
C THR A 51 -5.04 -8.00 3.69
N LEU A 52 -4.57 -6.75 3.69
CA LEU A 52 -3.26 -6.38 3.18
C LEU A 52 -2.14 -6.81 4.13
N SER A 53 -1.48 -7.90 3.73
CA SER A 53 -0.25 -8.37 4.34
C SER A 53 0.99 -7.74 3.70
N LEU A 54 2.00 -7.43 4.53
CA LEU A 54 3.26 -6.86 4.07
C LEU A 54 3.97 -7.79 3.09
N CYS A 55 4.31 -7.27 1.91
CA CYS A 55 5.07 -7.97 0.88
C CYS A 55 6.54 -7.54 0.89
N GLN A 56 6.82 -6.23 0.80
CA GLN A 56 8.17 -5.68 0.91
C GLN A 56 8.16 -4.33 1.64
N ASN A 57 9.23 -4.03 2.38
CA ASN A 57 9.41 -2.74 3.09
C ASN A 57 10.81 -2.13 2.81
N PRO A 58 11.14 -1.80 1.55
CA PRO A 58 12.44 -1.20 1.22
C PRO A 58 12.63 0.19 1.81
N GLY A 59 11.55 0.91 2.14
CA GLY A 59 11.59 2.20 2.82
C GLY A 59 11.93 2.10 4.31
N ALA A 60 12.08 0.88 4.86
CA ALA A 60 12.33 0.63 6.28
C ALA A 60 11.34 1.37 7.20
N LEU A 61 10.07 1.42 6.78
CA LEU A 61 9.00 2.04 7.55
C LEU A 61 8.77 1.26 8.84
N ASP A 62 8.44 1.96 9.92
CA ASP A 62 8.07 1.30 11.17
C ASP A 62 6.71 0.59 11.05
N ASN A 63 6.50 -0.46 11.85
CA ASN A 63 5.30 -1.29 11.75
C ASN A 63 3.99 -0.50 11.92
N LYS A 64 3.96 0.56 12.75
CA LYS A 64 2.72 1.33 12.95
C LYS A 64 2.36 2.10 11.69
N LEU A 65 3.36 2.67 11.01
CA LEU A 65 3.15 3.34 9.75
C LEU A 65 2.75 2.35 8.64
N VAL A 66 3.37 1.17 8.60
CA VAL A 66 2.98 0.10 7.65
C VAL A 66 1.52 -0.29 7.84
N HIS A 67 1.07 -0.56 9.07
CA HIS A 67 -0.32 -0.90 9.36
C HIS A 67 -1.28 0.25 9.01
N LEU A 68 -0.93 1.48 9.37
CA LEU A 68 -1.74 2.65 9.02
C LEU A 68 -1.91 2.82 7.51
N ILE A 69 -0.84 2.57 6.74
CA ILE A 69 -0.91 2.62 5.27
C ILE A 69 -1.85 1.52 4.75
N ALA A 70 -1.73 0.29 5.26
CA ALA A 70 -2.59 -0.83 4.87
C ALA A 70 -4.08 -0.51 5.13
N ASP A 71 -4.43 -0.10 6.35
CA ASP A 71 -5.80 0.25 6.75
C ASP A 71 -6.39 1.33 5.82
N LYS A 72 -5.58 2.34 5.46
CA LYS A 72 -6.02 3.43 4.58
C LYS A 72 -6.18 3.06 3.11
N ILE A 73 -5.46 2.04 2.66
CA ILE A 73 -5.64 1.47 1.33
C ILE A 73 -6.92 0.64 1.30
N GLU A 74 -7.17 -0.19 2.32
CA GLU A 74 -8.40 -0.99 2.46
C GLU A 74 -9.67 -0.12 2.57
N GLU A 75 -9.61 1.04 3.21
CA GLU A 75 -10.73 2.01 3.22
C GLU A 75 -11.07 2.56 1.82
N LYS A 76 -10.14 2.49 0.87
CA LYS A 76 -10.27 3.05 -0.48
C LYS A 76 -10.48 2.01 -1.58
N ILE A 77 -9.91 0.83 -1.41
CA ILE A 77 -10.06 -0.28 -2.34
C ILE A 77 -11.35 -1.02 -1.97
N ASP A 78 -12.30 -1.03 -2.89
CA ASP A 78 -13.47 -1.89 -2.77
C ASP A 78 -13.10 -3.28 -3.30
N TRP A 79 -12.91 -4.24 -2.39
CA TRP A 79 -12.60 -5.63 -2.75
C TRP A 79 -13.81 -6.36 -3.36
N LEU A 80 -15.02 -5.82 -3.22
CA LEU A 80 -16.29 -6.49 -3.57
C LEU A 80 -16.88 -6.08 -4.93
N GLY A 81 -16.05 -5.63 -5.87
CA GLY A 81 -16.45 -5.35 -7.26
C GLY A 81 -17.04 -6.55 -7.99
#